data_AF-A0AAX3B9W5-F1
#
_entry.id   AF-A0AAX3B9W5-F1
#
_cell.length_a   1.000
_cell.length_b   1.000
_cell.length_c   1.000
_cell.angle_alpha   90.00
_cell.angle_beta   90.00
_cell.angle_gamma   90.00
#
_symmetry.space_group_name_H-M   'P 1'
#
loop_
_entity.id
_entity.type
_entity.pdbx_description
1 polymer ?
#
loop_
_entity_poly.entity_id
_entity_poly.type
_entity_poly.pdbx_seq_one_letter_code
_entity_poly.pdbx_strand_id
1 'polypeptide(L)'
;MGVKGEYDKVEEIKNQVVQWLEKDLKLTISKNKSKIVKANKRTRFLSYMIKVNPTNKTLTRKSTRNSLNDQVQIQIPKEKAKEYGHKYNWLKEGKVKHDETLAERDELEIIRTYQTIVRGINQYFCLANNLGVLTHLNYLAEYSCLKTLARKWKKSMARVRKKLNRGSTWAIPYLNKGKIQYEPWAVYSWDKIKKMRNYKGNPDITINRFLFQSRTHLTDRLKAERCENCDKTTQLQIHHIGTVRNANYQSIMNKSTKVLCKDCHRKITNQQIHDIKKNKDDKNK
;
A
#
# COMPACT_ATOMS: atom_id res chain seq x y z
N MET A 1 -6.40 -23.47 -3.70
CA MET A 1 -6.99 -23.97 -4.96
C MET A 1 -8.49 -23.83 -4.89
N GLY A 2 -9.15 -23.42 -5.99
CA GLY A 2 -10.61 -23.49 -6.11
C GLY A 2 -10.97 -24.62 -7.07
N VAL A 3 -11.88 -25.50 -6.66
CA VAL A 3 -12.32 -26.66 -7.46
C VAL A 3 -13.84 -26.62 -7.57
N LYS A 4 -14.37 -26.83 -8.77
CA LYS A 4 -15.80 -27.01 -9.03
C LYS A 4 -16.06 -28.50 -9.21
N GLY A 5 -16.75 -29.12 -8.27
CA GLY A 5 -17.01 -30.57 -8.29
C GLY A 5 -17.58 -31.08 -6.96
N GLU A 6 -17.72 -32.39 -6.87
CA GLU A 6 -18.14 -33.11 -5.68
C GLU A 6 -17.05 -33.12 -4.60
N TYR A 7 -17.46 -33.30 -3.35
CA TYR A 7 -16.54 -33.28 -2.21
C TYR A 7 -15.48 -34.39 -2.31
N ASP A 8 -15.88 -35.61 -2.69
CA ASP A 8 -15.02 -36.79 -2.71
C ASP A 8 -13.85 -36.61 -3.69
N LYS A 9 -14.11 -36.04 -4.87
CA LYS A 9 -13.07 -35.69 -5.86
C LYS A 9 -12.08 -34.65 -5.31
N VAL A 10 -12.56 -33.69 -4.52
CA VAL A 10 -11.70 -32.67 -3.90
C VAL A 10 -10.83 -33.29 -2.81
N GLU A 11 -11.36 -34.26 -2.07
CA GLU A 11 -10.62 -35.01 -1.06
C GLU A 11 -9.53 -35.89 -1.69
N GLU A 12 -9.84 -36.55 -2.81
CA GLU A 12 -8.87 -37.31 -3.58
C GLU A 12 -7.71 -36.43 -4.06
N ILE A 13 -8.01 -35.29 -4.70
CA ILE A 13 -6.99 -34.33 -5.15
C ILE A 13 -6.15 -33.83 -3.96
N LYS A 14 -6.78 -33.55 -2.81
CA LYS A 14 -6.07 -33.13 -1.60
C LYS A 14 -5.07 -34.20 -1.17
N ASN A 15 -5.48 -35.47 -1.15
CA ASN A 15 -4.62 -36.58 -0.74
C ASN A 15 -3.46 -36.80 -1.70
N GLN A 16 -3.69 -36.71 -3.01
CA GLN A 16 -2.64 -36.80 -4.04
C GLN A 16 -1.60 -35.69 -3.87
N VAL A 17 -2.04 -34.44 -3.68
CA VAL A 17 -1.12 -33.29 -3.45
C VAL A 17 -0.33 -33.46 -2.15
N VAL A 18 -0.96 -33.97 -1.08
CA VAL A 18 -0.29 -34.25 0.20
C VAL A 18 0.80 -35.31 0.01
N GLN A 19 0.48 -36.42 -0.66
CA GLN A 19 1.44 -37.50 -0.91
C GLN A 19 2.63 -37.02 -1.75
N TRP A 20 2.39 -36.22 -2.79
CA TRP A 20 3.45 -35.64 -3.62
C TRP A 20 4.37 -34.71 -2.80
N LEU A 21 3.79 -33.83 -1.98
CA LEU A 21 4.55 -32.93 -1.11
C LEU A 21 5.41 -33.68 -0.08
N GLU A 22 4.90 -34.78 0.47
CA GLU A 22 5.61 -35.58 1.48
C GLU A 22 6.67 -36.50 0.87
N LYS A 23 6.38 -37.17 -0.26
CA LYS A 23 7.29 -38.14 -0.88
C LYS A 23 8.39 -37.47 -1.71
N ASP A 24 8.01 -36.56 -2.61
CA ASP A 24 8.93 -36.01 -3.60
C ASP A 24 9.64 -34.76 -3.07
N LEU A 25 8.92 -33.92 -2.33
CA LEU A 25 9.46 -32.66 -1.78
C LEU A 25 9.89 -32.76 -0.31
N LYS A 26 9.57 -33.87 0.39
CA LYS A 26 9.91 -34.09 1.80
C LYS A 26 9.42 -32.97 2.74
N LEU A 27 8.25 -32.40 2.46
CA LEU A 27 7.66 -31.31 3.23
C LEU A 27 6.55 -31.81 4.17
N THR A 28 6.60 -31.40 5.44
CA THR A 28 5.54 -31.70 6.41
C THR A 28 4.38 -30.71 6.29
N ILE A 29 3.15 -31.22 6.14
CA ILE A 29 1.95 -30.38 5.96
C ILE A 29 1.21 -30.17 7.28
N SER A 30 0.86 -28.92 7.56
CA SER A 30 -0.02 -28.59 8.69
C SER A 30 -1.48 -28.96 8.34
N LYS A 31 -1.98 -30.05 8.94
CA LYS A 31 -3.37 -30.51 8.77
C LYS A 31 -4.39 -29.43 9.20
N ASN A 32 -4.09 -28.67 10.25
CA ASN A 32 -4.97 -27.62 10.78
C ASN A 32 -5.19 -26.45 9.81
N LYS A 33 -4.18 -26.11 9.01
CA LYS A 33 -4.27 -25.02 8.02
C LYS A 33 -4.88 -25.49 6.69
N SER A 34 -4.80 -26.80 6.41
CA SER A 34 -5.15 -27.40 5.12
C SER A 34 -6.54 -28.03 5.15
N LYS A 35 -7.57 -27.19 5.21
CA LYS A 35 -8.98 -27.59 5.27
C LYS A 35 -9.74 -27.31 3.96
N ILE A 36 -10.65 -28.21 3.62
CA ILE A 36 -11.62 -28.01 2.54
C ILE A 36 -12.74 -27.11 3.08
N VAL A 37 -13.06 -26.05 2.35
CA VAL A 37 -14.11 -25.10 2.73
C VAL A 37 -15.09 -24.98 1.57
N LYS A 38 -16.39 -25.14 1.87
CA LYS A 38 -17.45 -24.94 0.88
C LYS A 38 -17.35 -23.53 0.28
N ALA A 39 -17.47 -23.42 -1.05
CA ALA A 39 -17.21 -22.17 -1.77
C ALA A 39 -18.09 -20.97 -1.32
N ASN A 40 -19.29 -21.24 -0.79
CA ASN A 40 -20.18 -20.21 -0.27
C ASN A 40 -19.78 -19.66 1.11
N LYS A 41 -18.93 -20.38 1.84
CA LYS A 41 -18.36 -19.93 3.12
C LYS A 41 -17.13 -19.07 2.86
N ARG A 42 -16.95 -18.05 3.69
CA ARG A 42 -15.79 -17.15 3.59
C ARG A 42 -14.53 -17.90 3.99
N THR A 43 -13.51 -17.86 3.14
CA THR A 43 -12.18 -18.39 3.44
C THR A 43 -11.11 -17.31 3.27
N ARG A 44 -10.04 -17.36 4.08
CA ARG A 44 -8.93 -16.40 4.01
C ARG A 44 -7.89 -16.88 2.98
N PHE A 45 -7.50 -16.00 2.06
CA PHE A 45 -6.41 -16.24 1.11
C PHE A 45 -5.67 -14.92 0.85
N LEU A 46 -4.34 -14.89 1.03
CA LEU A 46 -3.50 -13.70 0.85
C LEU A 46 -4.08 -12.43 1.52
N SER A 47 -4.48 -12.53 2.80
CA SER A 47 -5.15 -11.45 3.56
C SER A 47 -6.51 -10.97 3.05
N TYR A 48 -7.02 -11.51 1.94
CA TYR A 48 -8.39 -11.35 1.48
C TYR A 48 -9.32 -12.42 2.09
N MET A 49 -10.61 -12.14 2.08
CA MET A 49 -11.68 -13.13 2.24
C MET A 49 -12.30 -13.40 0.89
N ILE A 50 -12.37 -14.67 0.50
CA ILE A 50 -12.98 -15.10 -0.75
C ILE A 50 -14.27 -15.86 -0.41
N LYS A 51 -15.34 -15.59 -1.15
CA LYS A 51 -16.58 -16.39 -1.14
C LYS A 51 -17.21 -16.38 -2.53
N VAL A 52 -17.98 -17.41 -2.84
CA VAL A 52 -18.86 -17.45 -4.01
C VAL A 52 -20.28 -17.18 -3.53
N ASN A 53 -21.00 -16.29 -4.20
CA ASN A 53 -22.40 -16.06 -3.83
C ASN A 53 -23.26 -17.26 -4.22
N PRO A 54 -24.13 -17.75 -3.31
CA PRO A 54 -25.02 -18.85 -3.62
C PRO A 54 -26.01 -18.43 -4.71
N THR A 55 -26.34 -19.37 -5.60
CA THR A 55 -27.33 -19.17 -6.63
C THR A 55 -28.73 -19.16 -6.03
N ASN A 56 -29.38 -18.00 -5.97
CA ASN A 56 -30.81 -17.92 -5.66
C ASN A 56 -31.63 -18.26 -6.91
N LYS A 57 -32.24 -19.45 -6.93
CA LYS A 57 -33.12 -19.94 -8.01
C LYS A 57 -34.52 -19.28 -8.00
N THR A 58 -34.84 -18.48 -7.00
CA THR A 58 -36.20 -17.92 -6.73
C THR A 58 -36.43 -16.50 -7.28
N LEU A 59 -35.70 -16.06 -8.32
CA LEU A 59 -36.03 -14.77 -8.94
C LEU A 59 -37.29 -14.90 -9.82
N THR A 60 -38.36 -14.25 -9.38
CA THR A 60 -39.56 -14.03 -10.18
C THR A 60 -39.24 -13.18 -11.41
N ARG A 61 -39.92 -13.49 -12.52
CA ARG A 61 -39.69 -13.05 -13.92
C ARG A 61 -39.62 -11.51 -14.15
N LYS A 62 -39.89 -10.69 -13.12
CA LYS A 62 -39.95 -9.21 -13.18
C LYS A 62 -38.76 -8.46 -12.58
N SER A 63 -37.84 -9.11 -11.84
CA SER A 63 -36.60 -8.44 -11.41
C SER A 63 -35.45 -8.88 -12.29
N THR A 64 -34.76 -7.91 -12.92
CA THR A 64 -33.47 -8.05 -13.60
C THR A 64 -32.58 -9.06 -12.85
N ARG A 65 -32.10 -10.10 -13.56
CA ARG A 65 -31.14 -11.10 -13.04
C ARG A 65 -30.18 -10.44 -12.05
N ASN A 66 -30.18 -10.87 -10.79
CA ASN A 66 -29.17 -10.44 -9.83
C ASN A 66 -27.79 -10.79 -10.41
N SER A 67 -27.05 -9.77 -10.85
CA SER A 67 -25.79 -9.90 -11.60
C SER A 67 -24.65 -10.57 -10.81
N LEU A 68 -24.90 -10.94 -9.56
CA LEU A 68 -23.92 -11.42 -8.59
C LEU A 68 -24.08 -12.91 -8.21
N ASN A 69 -25.08 -13.63 -8.77
CA ASN A 69 -25.22 -15.08 -8.54
C ASN A 69 -24.02 -15.83 -9.14
N ASP A 70 -23.48 -16.81 -8.40
CA ASP A 70 -22.33 -17.63 -8.79
C ASP A 70 -21.02 -16.85 -9.04
N GLN A 71 -20.99 -15.55 -8.74
CA GLN A 71 -19.79 -14.73 -8.84
C GLN A 71 -18.90 -14.83 -7.60
N VAL A 72 -17.60 -14.90 -7.84
CA VAL A 72 -16.58 -14.81 -6.79
C VAL A 72 -16.54 -13.38 -6.25
N GLN A 73 -16.71 -13.24 -4.93
CA GLN A 73 -16.48 -12.00 -4.22
C GLN A 73 -15.17 -12.04 -3.46
N ILE A 74 -14.35 -11.02 -3.69
CA ILE A 74 -13.11 -10.77 -2.98
C ILE A 74 -13.39 -9.65 -1.98
N GLN A 75 -13.17 -9.90 -0.71
CA GLN A 75 -13.47 -8.95 0.36
C GLN A 75 -12.27 -8.73 1.26
N ILE A 76 -12.16 -7.53 1.82
CA ILE A 76 -11.23 -7.21 2.89
C ILE A 76 -11.91 -7.60 4.21
N PRO A 77 -11.28 -8.42 5.08
CA PRO A 77 -11.76 -8.60 6.45
C PRO A 77 -11.92 -7.25 7.15
N LYS A 78 -13.04 -7.03 7.85
CA LYS A 78 -13.32 -5.77 8.55
C LYS A 78 -12.23 -5.42 9.58
N GLU A 79 -11.62 -6.44 10.17
CA GLU A 79 -10.52 -6.34 11.15
C GLU A 79 -9.26 -5.68 10.57
N LYS A 80 -9.02 -5.80 9.25
CA LYS A 80 -7.78 -5.33 8.61
C LYS A 80 -7.54 -3.84 8.82
N ALA A 81 -8.58 -3.02 8.83
CA ALA A 81 -8.41 -1.59 9.10
C ALA A 81 -7.80 -1.33 10.48
N LYS A 82 -8.24 -2.05 11.51
CA LYS A 82 -7.70 -1.96 12.88
C LYS A 82 -6.31 -2.60 12.96
N GLU A 83 -6.10 -3.77 12.36
CA GLU A 83 -4.79 -4.44 12.31
C GLU A 83 -3.71 -3.52 11.73
N TYR A 84 -3.98 -2.88 10.60
CA TYR A 84 -3.05 -1.92 9.99
C TYR A 84 -2.92 -0.64 10.82
N GLY A 85 -4.01 -0.16 11.42
CA GLY A 85 -3.98 0.96 12.36
C GLY A 85 -3.02 0.71 13.54
N HIS A 86 -3.02 -0.50 14.11
CA HIS A 86 -2.07 -0.89 15.15
C HIS A 86 -0.66 -1.11 14.60
N LYS A 87 -0.52 -1.80 13.47
CA LYS A 87 0.77 -2.09 12.82
C LYS A 87 1.57 -0.82 12.50
N TYR A 88 0.89 0.23 12.04
CA TYR A 88 1.51 1.52 11.73
C TYR A 88 1.44 2.54 12.89
N ASN A 89 1.04 2.11 14.09
CA ASN A 89 0.94 2.96 15.28
C ASN A 89 -0.02 4.17 15.12
N TRP A 90 -1.01 4.06 14.24
CA TRP A 90 -2.04 5.07 14.02
C TRP A 90 -3.20 4.94 15.02
N LEU A 91 -3.36 3.77 15.64
CA LEU A 91 -4.47 3.45 16.54
C LEU A 91 -3.94 2.84 17.85
N LYS A 92 -4.33 3.41 18.99
CA LYS A 92 -4.08 2.86 20.34
C LYS A 92 -5.36 2.99 21.16
N GLU A 93 -5.79 1.92 21.83
CA GLU A 93 -6.99 1.91 22.69
C GLU A 93 -8.25 2.47 21.99
N GLY A 94 -8.43 2.13 20.70
CA GLY A 94 -9.56 2.61 19.90
C GLY A 94 -9.51 4.09 19.51
N LYS A 95 -8.48 4.84 19.93
CA LYS A 95 -8.29 6.26 19.59
C LYS A 95 -7.12 6.41 18.61
N VAL A 96 -7.28 7.33 17.66
CA VAL A 96 -6.22 7.66 16.70
C VAL A 96 -5.06 8.32 17.46
N LYS A 97 -3.82 7.86 17.24
CA LYS A 97 -2.59 8.39 17.88
C LYS A 97 -1.71 9.10 16.84
N HIS A 98 -0.87 10.03 17.29
CA HIS A 98 0.25 10.54 16.49
C HIS A 98 1.40 9.52 16.48
N ASP A 99 2.20 9.51 15.41
CA ASP A 99 3.44 8.75 15.36
C ASP A 99 4.58 9.62 15.91
N GLU A 100 5.09 9.26 17.09
CA GLU A 100 6.18 9.97 17.78
C GLU A 100 7.45 10.00 16.93
N THR A 101 7.76 8.91 16.21
CA THR A 101 8.97 8.78 15.39
C THR A 101 8.95 9.68 14.15
N LEU A 102 7.76 10.09 13.70
CA LEU A 102 7.58 10.98 12.56
C LEU A 102 7.46 12.43 12.98
N ALA A 103 7.08 12.73 14.23
CA ALA A 103 6.86 14.11 14.68
C ALA A 103 8.13 14.99 14.63
N GLU A 104 9.30 14.37 14.75
CA GLU A 104 10.61 15.04 14.65
C GLU A 104 10.98 15.39 13.21
N ARG A 105 10.43 14.69 12.22
CA ARG A 105 10.76 14.86 10.80
C ARG A 105 10.14 16.10 10.19
N ASP A 106 10.60 16.46 9.00
CA ASP A 106 10.07 17.59 8.25
C ASP A 106 8.60 17.38 7.84
N GLU A 107 7.80 18.44 7.77
CA GLU A 107 6.36 18.33 7.50
C GLU A 107 6.07 17.66 6.15
N LEU A 108 6.88 17.96 5.14
CA LEU A 108 6.79 17.35 3.82
C LEU A 108 7.13 15.85 3.84
N GLU A 109 8.09 15.44 4.67
CA GLU A 109 8.45 14.04 4.86
C GLU A 109 7.36 13.26 5.59
N ILE A 110 6.75 13.88 6.62
CA ILE A 110 5.63 13.30 7.37
C ILE A 110 4.51 12.96 6.41
N ILE A 111 3.98 13.94 5.66
CA ILE A 111 2.82 13.71 4.79
C ILE A 111 3.10 12.65 3.73
N ARG A 112 4.28 12.69 3.09
CA ARG A 112 4.65 11.73 2.05
C ARG A 112 4.85 10.32 2.59
N THR A 113 5.35 10.18 3.81
CA THR A 113 5.44 8.87 4.48
C THR A 113 4.06 8.24 4.61
N TYR A 114 3.12 8.98 5.18
CA TYR A 114 1.74 8.54 5.34
C TYR A 114 1.08 8.23 4.00
N GLN A 115 1.20 9.12 3.01
CA GLN A 115 0.63 8.92 1.68
C GLN A 115 1.19 7.68 0.98
N THR A 116 2.49 7.41 1.10
CA THR A 116 3.11 6.23 0.48
C THR A 116 2.57 4.95 1.11
N ILE A 117 2.45 4.92 2.45
CA ILE A 117 1.86 3.78 3.18
C ILE A 117 0.41 3.56 2.76
N VAL A 118 -0.40 4.61 2.77
CA VAL A 118 -1.81 4.51 2.39
C VAL A 118 -1.96 4.07 0.93
N ARG A 119 -1.15 4.62 0.02
CA ARG A 119 -1.17 4.26 -1.40
C ARG A 119 -0.92 2.79 -1.62
N GLY A 120 0.10 2.21 -0.99
CA GLY A 120 0.42 0.80 -1.20
C GLY A 120 -0.59 -0.14 -0.55
N ILE A 121 -1.21 0.23 0.57
CA ILE A 121 -2.32 -0.55 1.14
C ILE A 121 -3.53 -0.53 0.19
N ASN A 122 -3.90 0.65 -0.32
CA ASN A 122 -4.99 0.79 -1.26
C ASN A 122 -4.70 0.04 -2.57
N GLN A 123 -3.46 0.06 -3.04
CA GLN A 123 -3.03 -0.72 -4.21
C GLN A 123 -3.15 -2.22 -3.94
N TYR A 124 -2.67 -2.69 -2.78
CA TYR A 124 -2.73 -4.10 -2.43
C TYR A 124 -4.17 -4.62 -2.38
N PHE A 125 -5.10 -3.84 -1.83
CA PHE A 125 -6.50 -4.23 -1.63
C PHE A 125 -7.48 -3.76 -2.71
N CYS A 126 -6.99 -3.15 -3.80
CA CYS A 126 -7.86 -2.52 -4.80
C CYS A 126 -8.84 -3.51 -5.47
N LEU A 127 -8.52 -4.81 -5.50
CA LEU A 127 -9.33 -5.87 -6.09
C LEU A 127 -10.60 -6.19 -5.27
N ALA A 128 -10.69 -5.77 -4.01
CA ALA A 128 -11.83 -6.08 -3.18
C ALA A 128 -13.12 -5.38 -3.65
N ASN A 129 -14.26 -6.04 -3.46
CA ASN A 129 -15.59 -5.52 -3.72
C ASN A 129 -16.07 -4.57 -2.60
N ASN A 130 -15.62 -4.75 -1.36
CA ASN A 130 -16.05 -3.98 -0.18
C ASN A 130 -15.05 -2.87 0.20
N LEU A 131 -14.90 -1.87 -0.68
CA LEU A 131 -13.91 -0.80 -0.51
C LEU A 131 -14.13 0.10 0.72
N GLY A 132 -15.30 0.05 1.38
CA GLY A 132 -15.58 0.80 2.61
C GLY A 132 -14.59 0.51 3.76
N VAL A 133 -13.97 -0.68 3.79
CA VAL A 133 -12.91 -0.98 4.78
C VAL A 133 -11.68 -0.10 4.56
N LEU A 134 -11.35 0.22 3.30
CA LEU A 134 -10.25 1.13 2.97
C LEU A 134 -10.58 2.58 3.32
N THR A 135 -11.83 3.00 3.21
CA THR A 135 -12.26 4.32 3.66
C THR A 135 -11.94 4.53 5.15
N HIS A 136 -12.25 3.54 5.99
CA HIS A 136 -11.92 3.60 7.41
C HIS A 136 -10.41 3.61 7.67
N LEU A 137 -9.63 2.81 6.92
CA LEU A 137 -8.17 2.82 7.02
C LEU A 137 -7.56 4.17 6.61
N ASN A 138 -8.04 4.76 5.52
CA ASN A 138 -7.61 6.08 5.04
C ASN A 138 -7.90 7.16 6.09
N TYR A 139 -9.07 7.07 6.75
CA TYR A 139 -9.42 7.95 7.87
C TYR A 139 -8.43 7.84 9.04
N LEU A 140 -8.09 6.62 9.46
CA LEU A 140 -7.12 6.40 10.55
C LEU A 140 -5.75 7.02 10.21
N ALA A 141 -5.28 6.82 8.97
CA ALA A 141 -4.01 7.36 8.51
C ALA A 141 -4.02 8.90 8.44
N GLU A 142 -5.09 9.49 7.88
CA GLU A 142 -5.23 10.94 7.74
C GLU A 142 -5.24 11.64 9.10
N TYR A 143 -6.05 11.15 10.04
CA TYR A 143 -6.14 11.75 11.37
C TYR A 143 -4.87 11.51 12.19
N SER A 144 -4.19 10.37 12.02
CA SER A 144 -2.90 10.14 12.64
C SER A 144 -1.83 11.10 12.11
N CYS A 145 -1.83 11.36 10.80
CA CYS A 145 -0.95 12.35 10.17
C CYS A 145 -1.21 13.76 10.72
N LEU A 146 -2.47 14.19 10.77
CA LEU A 146 -2.85 15.50 11.33
C LEU A 146 -2.48 15.64 12.81
N LYS A 147 -2.62 14.57 13.61
CA LYS A 147 -2.17 14.55 15.01
C LYS A 147 -0.65 14.66 15.14
N THR A 148 0.08 14.03 14.22
CA THR A 148 1.56 14.11 14.17
C THR A 148 2.03 15.52 13.86
N LEU A 149 1.41 16.19 12.87
CA LEU A 149 1.67 17.60 12.58
C LEU A 149 1.28 18.52 13.75
N ALA A 150 0.15 18.24 14.40
CA ALA A 150 -0.30 18.97 15.58
C ALA A 150 0.70 18.88 16.75
N ARG A 151 1.27 17.69 16.98
CA ARG A 151 2.33 17.47 17.97
C ARG A 151 3.59 18.28 17.63
N LYS A 152 4.05 18.21 16.37
CA LYS A 152 5.23 18.97 15.90
C LYS A 152 5.07 20.47 16.11
N TRP A 153 3.90 21.03 15.77
CA TRP A 153 3.63 22.46 15.91
C TRP A 153 3.18 22.88 17.31
N LYS A 154 3.10 21.95 18.28
CA LYS A 154 2.55 22.18 19.63
C LYS A 154 1.18 22.87 19.58
N LYS A 155 0.31 22.44 18.66
CA LYS A 155 -1.03 23.00 18.42
C LYS A 155 -2.10 21.92 18.50
N SER A 156 -3.36 22.32 18.64
CA SER A 156 -4.47 21.39 18.51
C SER A 156 -4.68 20.97 17.06
N MET A 157 -5.17 19.75 16.84
CA MET A 157 -5.46 19.22 15.50
C MET A 157 -6.43 20.13 14.73
N ALA A 158 -7.43 20.70 15.41
CA ALA A 158 -8.39 21.62 14.80
C ALA A 158 -7.71 22.88 14.22
N ARG A 159 -6.75 23.46 14.97
CA ARG A 159 -5.97 24.62 14.50
C ARG A 159 -5.09 24.25 13.31
N VAL A 160 -4.45 23.07 13.34
CA VAL A 160 -3.65 22.56 12.21
C VAL A 160 -4.50 22.37 10.96
N ARG A 161 -5.65 21.69 11.09
CA ARG A 161 -6.57 21.44 9.97
C ARG A 161 -7.10 22.74 9.38
N LYS A 162 -7.46 23.73 10.22
CA LYS A 162 -7.90 25.06 9.75
C LYS A 162 -6.78 25.77 8.98
N LYS A 163 -5.54 25.72 9.49
CA LYS A 163 -4.37 26.35 8.85
C LYS A 163 -4.02 25.71 7.50
N LEU A 164 -4.11 24.39 7.40
CA LEU A 164 -3.74 23.63 6.19
C LEU A 164 -4.91 23.47 5.21
N ASN A 165 -6.10 24.00 5.53
CA ASN A 165 -7.30 23.81 4.71
C ASN A 165 -7.13 24.47 3.33
N ARG A 166 -7.40 23.71 2.26
CA ARG A 166 -7.37 24.15 0.87
C ARG A 166 -8.56 23.55 0.11
N GLY A 167 -9.72 24.14 0.32
CA GLY A 167 -10.96 23.78 -0.36
C GLY A 167 -11.47 22.41 0.06
N SER A 168 -11.41 21.44 -0.86
CA SER A 168 -11.91 20.07 -0.64
C SER A 168 -10.95 19.19 0.18
N THR A 169 -9.70 19.60 0.34
CA THR A 169 -8.66 18.85 1.06
C THR A 169 -7.79 19.77 1.91
N TRP A 170 -6.76 19.24 2.56
CA TRP A 170 -5.72 20.02 3.22
C TRP A 170 -4.36 19.75 2.57
N ALA A 171 -3.46 20.73 2.59
CA ALA A 171 -2.19 20.65 1.89
C ALA A 171 -1.05 21.32 2.66
N ILE A 172 0.14 20.73 2.65
CA ILE A 172 1.32 21.27 3.32
C ILE A 172 2.09 22.19 2.35
N PRO A 173 2.35 23.46 2.71
CA PRO A 173 3.21 24.33 1.93
C PRO A 173 4.67 23.87 2.03
N TYR A 174 5.39 23.91 0.91
CA TYR A 174 6.84 23.74 0.89
C TYR A 174 7.46 24.68 -0.14
N LEU A 175 8.70 25.09 0.11
CA LEU A 175 9.42 25.98 -0.79
C LEU A 175 10.17 25.16 -1.84
N ASN A 176 10.00 25.54 -3.10
CA ASN A 176 10.68 24.92 -4.24
C ASN A 176 11.07 26.03 -5.22
N LYS A 177 12.38 26.33 -5.34
CA LYS A 177 12.92 27.36 -6.23
C LYS A 177 12.30 28.75 -6.02
N GLY A 178 12.31 29.24 -4.79
CA GLY A 178 11.69 30.51 -4.40
C GLY A 178 10.16 30.59 -4.51
N LYS A 179 9.47 29.53 -5.01
CA LYS A 179 8.00 29.49 -5.08
C LYS A 179 7.43 28.57 -4.00
N ILE A 180 6.37 29.03 -3.35
CA ILE A 180 5.60 28.20 -2.41
C ILE A 180 4.72 27.24 -3.22
N GLN A 181 4.97 25.95 -3.09
CA GLN A 181 4.14 24.87 -3.62
C GLN A 181 3.37 24.21 -2.48
N TYR A 182 2.32 23.47 -2.82
CA TYR A 182 1.47 22.78 -1.85
C TYR A 182 1.39 21.29 -2.17
N GLU A 183 1.66 20.43 -1.18
CA GLU A 183 1.48 18.99 -1.25
C GLU A 183 0.12 18.62 -0.62
N PRO A 184 -0.91 18.29 -1.43
CA PRO A 184 -2.25 17.98 -0.92
C PRO A 184 -2.32 16.57 -0.33
N TRP A 185 -3.15 16.37 0.69
CA TRP A 185 -3.49 15.03 1.16
C TRP A 185 -4.18 14.22 0.05
N ALA A 186 -3.72 12.99 -0.16
CA ALA A 186 -4.22 12.14 -1.23
C ALA A 186 -5.58 11.53 -0.84
N VAL A 187 -6.66 12.07 -1.40
CA VAL A 187 -7.99 11.48 -1.25
C VAL A 187 -8.14 10.31 -2.23
N TYR A 188 -8.70 9.20 -1.73
CA TYR A 188 -8.98 7.99 -2.49
C TYR A 188 -10.48 7.78 -2.63
N SER A 189 -11.07 8.34 -3.69
CA SER A 189 -12.44 8.03 -4.09
C SER A 189 -12.54 6.58 -4.60
N TRP A 190 -13.75 6.03 -4.60
CA TRP A 190 -13.99 4.68 -5.10
C TRP A 190 -13.53 4.51 -6.56
N ASP A 191 -13.75 5.51 -7.40
CA ASP A 191 -13.32 5.48 -8.80
C ASP A 191 -11.80 5.49 -8.93
N LYS A 192 -11.10 6.23 -8.06
CA LYS A 192 -9.63 6.23 -8.03
C LYS A 192 -9.10 4.85 -7.65
N ILE A 193 -9.68 4.20 -6.64
CA ILE A 193 -9.29 2.84 -6.23
C ILE A 193 -9.63 1.81 -7.33
N LYS A 194 -10.76 1.95 -8.02
CA LYS A 194 -11.09 1.10 -9.17
C LYS A 194 -10.08 1.24 -10.31
N LYS A 195 -9.65 2.47 -10.62
CA LYS A 195 -8.60 2.73 -11.63
C LYS A 195 -7.25 2.09 -11.25
N MET A 196 -6.94 1.98 -9.95
CA MET A 196 -5.72 1.32 -9.46
C MET A 196 -5.66 -0.19 -9.81
N ARG A 197 -6.80 -0.84 -10.10
CA ARG A 197 -6.84 -2.24 -10.55
C ARG A 197 -6.17 -2.47 -11.90
N ASN A 198 -6.21 -1.44 -12.76
CA ASN A 198 -5.67 -1.52 -14.12
C ASN A 198 -4.18 -1.14 -14.18
N TYR A 199 -3.50 -1.05 -13.03
CA TYR A 199 -2.09 -0.72 -12.96
C TYR A 199 -1.24 -1.86 -13.53
N LYS A 200 -0.59 -1.62 -14.68
CA LYS A 200 0.29 -2.58 -15.37
C LYS A 200 1.73 -2.61 -14.83
N GLY A 201 2.02 -1.89 -13.74
CA GLY A 201 3.36 -1.90 -13.13
C GLY A 201 3.57 -3.08 -12.18
N ASN A 202 4.79 -3.23 -11.67
CA ASN A 202 5.14 -4.36 -10.80
C ASN A 202 4.36 -4.30 -9.47
N PRO A 203 3.57 -5.35 -9.11
CA PRO A 203 2.78 -5.38 -7.88
C PRO A 203 3.64 -5.54 -6.60
N ASP A 204 4.91 -5.94 -6.71
CA ASP A 204 5.78 -6.23 -5.56
C ASP A 204 6.40 -4.98 -4.90
N ILE A 205 5.92 -3.77 -5.20
CA ILE A 205 6.45 -2.53 -4.63
C ILE A 205 6.12 -2.47 -3.15
N THR A 206 7.08 -2.86 -2.31
CA THR A 206 7.01 -2.66 -0.86
C THR A 206 7.14 -1.17 -0.53
N ILE A 207 6.21 -0.68 0.29
CA ILE A 207 6.27 0.65 0.88
C ILE A 207 7.47 0.69 1.81
N ASN A 208 8.46 1.54 1.53
CA ASN A 208 9.52 1.78 2.50
C ASN A 208 9.03 2.75 3.57
N ARG A 209 9.12 2.36 4.85
CA ARG A 209 8.86 3.23 6.02
C ARG A 209 10.04 4.13 6.38
N PHE A 210 11.24 3.74 5.95
CA PHE A 210 12.51 4.44 6.16
C PHE A 210 12.80 5.46 5.05
N LEU A 211 11.84 5.69 4.13
CA LEU A 211 11.96 6.49 2.90
C LEU A 211 12.50 7.91 3.11
N PHE A 212 12.41 8.45 4.32
CA PHE A 212 12.83 9.80 4.68
C PHE A 212 13.73 9.85 5.92
N GLN A 213 14.47 8.78 6.23
CA GLN A 213 15.44 8.80 7.34
C GLN A 213 16.83 9.34 6.92
N SER A 214 16.84 10.41 6.13
CA SER A 214 18.09 11.11 5.82
C SER A 214 18.55 11.91 7.03
N ARG A 215 19.87 12.04 7.25
CA ARG A 215 20.45 12.93 8.27
C ARG A 215 20.13 14.40 8.00
N THR A 216 19.94 14.76 6.73
CA THR A 216 19.52 16.10 6.29
C THR A 216 18.06 16.09 5.87
N HIS A 217 17.28 17.06 6.35
CA HIS A 217 15.87 17.21 6.02
C HIS A 217 15.65 17.45 4.53
N LEU A 218 14.60 16.85 3.97
CA LEU A 218 14.21 16.99 2.57
C LEU A 218 14.03 18.44 2.11
N THR A 219 13.47 19.31 2.95
CA THR A 219 13.34 20.75 2.65
C THR A 219 14.69 21.44 2.56
N ASP A 220 15.66 21.12 3.41
CA ASP A 220 16.98 21.75 3.35
C ASP A 220 17.74 21.34 2.08
N ARG A 221 17.52 20.11 1.62
CA ARG A 221 18.05 19.60 0.34
C ARG A 221 17.37 20.23 -0.87
N LEU A 222 16.07 20.55 -0.77
CA LEU A 222 15.35 21.32 -1.79
C LEU A 222 15.77 22.79 -1.82
N LYS A 223 15.98 23.41 -0.65
CA LYS A 223 16.48 24.79 -0.50
C LYS A 223 17.89 24.96 -1.06
N ALA A 224 18.70 23.90 -1.08
CA ALA A 224 20.02 23.94 -1.69
C ALA A 224 19.98 24.22 -3.20
N GLU A 225 18.80 24.09 -3.84
CA GLU A 225 18.52 24.39 -5.26
C GLU A 225 19.46 23.71 -6.27
N ARG A 226 20.23 22.71 -5.84
CA ARG A 226 21.19 21.98 -6.65
C ARG A 226 20.79 20.51 -6.74
N CYS A 227 20.95 19.94 -7.93
CA CYS A 227 20.78 18.51 -8.12
C CYS A 227 21.92 17.73 -7.45
N GLU A 228 21.62 16.81 -6.55
CA GLU A 228 22.63 16.02 -5.81
C GLU A 228 23.40 14.97 -6.65
N ASN A 229 23.26 15.03 -7.98
CA ASN A 229 23.96 14.15 -8.91
C ASN A 229 24.74 14.90 -9.99
N CYS A 230 24.38 16.15 -10.28
CA CYS A 230 25.02 16.91 -11.35
C CYS A 230 25.12 18.41 -11.05
N ASP A 231 24.76 18.82 -9.83
CA ASP A 231 24.74 20.17 -9.29
C ASP A 231 23.96 21.23 -10.09
N LYS A 232 23.27 20.82 -11.17
CA LYS A 232 22.43 21.71 -11.97
C LYS A 232 21.28 22.29 -11.15
N THR A 233 21.05 23.58 -11.32
CA THR A 233 19.98 24.37 -10.70
C THR A 233 18.67 24.36 -11.53
N THR A 234 18.33 23.24 -12.16
CA THR A 234 17.09 23.06 -12.96
C THR A 234 15.95 22.52 -12.11
N GLN A 235 14.72 22.40 -12.64
CA GLN A 235 13.56 21.96 -11.84
C GLN A 235 13.85 20.63 -11.14
N LEU A 236 13.89 20.65 -9.81
CA LEU A 236 14.25 19.51 -8.99
C LEU A 236 13.01 18.67 -8.66
N GLN A 237 13.21 17.37 -8.69
CA GLN A 237 12.27 16.33 -8.35
C GLN A 237 12.95 15.41 -7.34
N ILE A 238 12.18 14.98 -6.36
CA ILE A 238 12.69 14.03 -5.38
C ILE A 238 12.58 12.64 -5.99
N HIS A 239 13.73 11.99 -6.10
CA HIS A 239 13.89 10.63 -6.56
C HIS A 239 14.13 9.70 -5.38
N HIS A 240 13.65 8.47 -5.47
CA HIS A 240 13.89 7.45 -4.46
C HIS A 240 14.96 6.48 -4.96
N ILE A 241 16.07 6.37 -4.23
CA ILE A 241 17.12 5.39 -4.53
C ILE A 241 16.81 4.09 -3.81
N GLY A 242 16.78 2.99 -4.57
CA GLY A 242 16.66 1.64 -4.04
C GLY A 242 15.74 0.77 -4.87
N THR A 243 16.28 -0.30 -5.45
CA THR A 243 15.50 -1.30 -6.17
C THR A 243 14.70 -2.17 -5.18
N VAL A 244 13.51 -2.58 -5.62
CA VAL A 244 12.54 -3.36 -4.82
C VAL A 244 13.01 -4.81 -4.54
N ARG A 245 14.16 -5.22 -5.11
CA ARG A 245 14.52 -6.64 -5.27
C ARG A 245 15.50 -7.24 -4.26
N ASN A 246 16.15 -6.43 -3.42
CA ASN A 246 17.07 -6.98 -2.44
C ASN A 246 16.35 -7.21 -1.12
N ALA A 247 16.21 -8.50 -0.76
CA ALA A 247 15.57 -8.99 0.46
C ALA A 247 16.40 -8.75 1.73
N ASN A 248 17.58 -8.13 1.61
CA ASN A 248 18.42 -7.84 2.76
C ASN A 248 17.84 -6.67 3.54
N TYR A 249 17.61 -6.89 4.83
CA TYR A 249 17.13 -5.89 5.78
C TYR A 249 17.93 -4.58 5.70
N GLN A 250 19.27 -4.63 5.60
CA GLN A 250 20.12 -3.44 5.38
C GLN A 250 19.78 -2.67 4.09
N SER A 251 19.42 -3.34 2.98
CA SER A 251 19.12 -2.67 1.71
C SER A 251 17.76 -1.96 1.68
N ILE A 252 16.83 -2.40 2.54
CA ILE A 252 15.55 -1.72 2.79
C ILE A 252 15.77 -0.47 3.66
N MET A 253 16.71 -0.53 4.60
CA MET A 253 17.15 0.59 5.43
C MET A 253 17.95 1.64 4.63
N ASN A 254 18.73 1.21 3.64
CA ASN A 254 19.58 2.07 2.79
C ASN A 254 18.87 2.67 1.56
N LYS A 255 17.55 2.89 1.60
CA LYS A 255 16.87 3.62 0.52
C LYS A 255 16.85 5.12 0.84
N SER A 256 17.85 5.83 0.34
CA SER A 256 17.94 7.29 0.45
C SER A 256 17.05 7.98 -0.60
N THR A 257 16.31 9.01 -0.22
CA THR A 257 15.82 10.01 -1.19
C THR A 257 16.99 10.79 -1.75
N LYS A 258 16.93 11.18 -3.03
CA LYS A 258 17.82 12.20 -3.63
C LYS A 258 17.00 13.31 -4.29
N VAL A 259 17.50 14.54 -4.22
CA VAL A 259 16.94 15.67 -4.95
C VAL A 259 17.65 15.77 -6.31
N LEU A 260 16.93 15.48 -7.39
CA LEU A 260 17.50 15.36 -8.74
C LEU A 260 16.82 16.30 -9.73
N CYS A 261 17.53 16.79 -10.74
CA CYS A 261 16.89 17.39 -11.90
C CYS A 261 16.10 16.36 -12.71
N LYS A 262 15.18 16.80 -13.57
CA LYS A 262 14.37 15.90 -14.44
C LYS A 262 15.22 14.90 -15.23
N ASP A 263 16.36 15.32 -15.76
CA ASP A 263 17.23 14.48 -16.58
C ASP A 263 17.91 13.40 -15.74
N CYS A 264 18.46 13.77 -14.58
CA CYS A 264 19.03 12.82 -13.63
C CYS A 264 17.96 11.88 -13.07
N HIS A 265 16.75 12.38 -12.79
CA HIS A 265 15.64 11.56 -12.35
C HIS A 265 15.31 10.48 -13.40
N ARG A 266 15.19 10.85 -14.69
CA ARG A 266 14.94 9.91 -15.78
C ARG A 266 16.07 8.90 -15.95
N LYS A 267 17.33 9.35 -15.95
CA LYS A 267 18.51 8.48 -16.07
C LYS A 267 18.58 7.44 -14.96
N ILE A 268 18.46 7.87 -13.70
CA ILE A 268 18.52 6.93 -12.56
C ILE A 268 17.31 6.01 -12.55
N THR A 269 16.11 6.49 -12.91
CA THR A 269 14.92 5.62 -13.05
C THR A 269 15.12 4.55 -14.11
N ASN A 270 15.65 4.92 -15.29
CA ASN A 270 15.90 3.98 -16.38
C ASN A 270 16.98 2.96 -16.01
N GLN A 271 18.03 3.40 -15.34
CA GLN A 271 19.11 2.53 -14.86
C GLN A 271 18.58 1.54 -13.82
N GLN A 272 17.77 1.99 -12.86
CA GLN A 272 17.09 1.10 -11.91
C GLN A 272 16.18 0.08 -12.60
N ILE A 273 15.44 0.47 -13.64
CA ILE A 273 14.60 -0.46 -14.41
C ILE A 273 15.47 -1.49 -15.14
N HIS A 274 16.58 -1.06 -15.73
CA HIS A 274 17.54 -1.94 -16.40
C HIS A 274 18.15 -2.96 -15.41
N ASP A 275 18.60 -2.50 -14.24
CA ASP A 275 19.18 -3.36 -13.20
C ASP A 275 18.15 -4.35 -12.64
N ILE A 276 16.87 -3.95 -12.58
CA ILE A 276 15.77 -4.86 -12.22
C ILE A 276 15.60 -5.94 -13.28
N LYS A 277 15.71 -5.62 -14.56
CA LYS A 277 15.60 -6.61 -15.66
C LYS A 277 16.77 -7.59 -15.64
N LYS A 278 18.01 -7.10 -15.57
CA LYS A 278 19.23 -7.93 -15.55
C LYS A 278 19.25 -8.94 -14.40
N ASN A 279 18.91 -8.49 -13.18
CA ASN A 279 18.78 -9.38 -12.02
C ASN A 279 17.62 -10.41 -12.12
N LYS A 280 16.73 -10.27 -13.10
CA LYS A 280 15.67 -11.25 -13.40
C LYS A 280 16.23 -12.39 -14.24
N ASP A 281 17.10 -12.05 -15.18
CA ASP A 281 17.69 -12.99 -16.12
C ASP A 281 18.76 -13.85 -15.43
N ASP A 282 19.53 -13.26 -14.50
CA ASP A 282 20.53 -13.98 -13.69
C ASP A 282 19.93 -14.94 -12.64
N LYS A 283 18.64 -14.79 -12.29
CA LYS A 283 17.92 -15.72 -11.39
C LYS A 283 17.19 -16.85 -12.12
N ASN A 284 17.10 -16.75 -13.46
CA ASN A 284 16.45 -17.74 -14.32
C ASN A 284 17.49 -18.64 -15.04
N LYS A 285 18.78 -18.43 -14.77
CA LYS A 285 19.88 -19.37 -15.05
C LYS A 285 20.22 -20.12 -13.77
#